data_AF-A0A7W7WRB9-F1
#
_entry.id   AF-A0A7W7WRB9-F1
#
_cell.length_a   1.000
_cell.length_b   1.000
_cell.length_c   1.000
_cell.angle_alpha   90.00
_cell.angle_beta   90.00
_cell.angle_gamma   90.00
#
_symmetry.space_group_name_H-M   'P 1'
#
loop_
_entity.id
_entity.type
_entity.pdbx_description
1 polymer ?
#
loop_
_entity_poly.entity_id
_entity_poly.type
_entity_poly.pdbx_seq_one_letter_code
_entity_poly.pdbx_strand_id
1 'polypeptide(L)'
;MITYTAACKRAGNWWAITVPEIPGVFTQARRLDQVEVMTRDAIAMFLDVAPKSFDVEVRPEVPPIVATARKARAKLVEVEKSAEEATVEAARELLAEGYTVRDAGKLLGISAQRVSQLTATSKSEQQTTSRHLGKKSKPTTSGQQAAA
;
A
#
# COMPACT_ATOMS: atom_id res chain seq x y z
N MET A 1 -19.33 -11.98 -9.15
CA MET A 1 -19.99 -10.94 -9.99
C MET A 1 -19.14 -10.80 -11.25
N ILE A 2 -19.73 -10.57 -12.42
CA ILE A 2 -18.95 -10.36 -13.66
C ILE A 2 -18.34 -8.96 -13.61
N THR A 3 -17.08 -8.83 -14.04
CA THR A 3 -16.39 -7.54 -14.17
C THR A 3 -16.13 -7.25 -15.64
N TYR A 4 -16.54 -6.07 -16.10
CA TYR A 4 -16.31 -5.59 -17.47
C TYR A 4 -15.19 -4.55 -17.50
N THR A 5 -14.38 -4.56 -18.55
CA THR A 5 -13.26 -3.63 -18.70
C THR A 5 -13.70 -2.38 -19.46
N ALA A 6 -13.57 -1.19 -18.84
CA ALA A 6 -13.67 0.08 -19.55
C ALA A 6 -12.30 0.46 -20.14
N ALA A 7 -12.02 -0.06 -21.34
CA ALA A 7 -10.82 0.31 -22.09
C ALA A 7 -11.00 1.71 -22.65
N CYS A 8 -10.22 2.69 -22.17
CA CYS A 8 -10.40 4.09 -22.54
C CYS A 8 -9.12 4.75 -23.03
N LYS A 9 -9.23 5.53 -24.11
CA LYS A 9 -8.10 6.26 -24.70
C LYS A 9 -8.44 7.73 -24.87
N ARG A 10 -7.42 8.59 -24.84
CA ARG A 10 -7.62 10.03 -25.03
C ARG A 10 -7.91 10.33 -26.50
N ALA A 11 -9.03 11.00 -26.77
CA ALA A 11 -9.48 11.43 -28.09
C ALA A 11 -9.85 12.92 -28.04
N GLY A 12 -8.87 13.79 -28.35
CA GLY A 12 -9.03 15.24 -28.20
C GLY A 12 -9.35 15.64 -26.76
N ASN A 13 -10.54 16.24 -26.56
CA ASN A 13 -11.03 16.67 -25.25
C ASN A 13 -11.89 15.64 -24.52
N TRP A 14 -11.91 14.39 -25.00
CA TRP A 14 -12.72 13.31 -24.46
C TRP A 14 -11.89 12.06 -24.20
N TRP A 15 -12.42 11.20 -23.35
CA TRP A 15 -12.05 9.80 -23.23
C TRP A 15 -13.04 9.00 -24.08
N ALA A 16 -12.54 8.33 -25.11
CA ALA A 16 -13.32 7.34 -25.86
C ALA A 16 -13.23 6.00 -25.13
N ILE A 17 -14.36 5.35 -24.90
CA ILE A 17 -14.48 4.18 -24.02
C ILE A 17 -15.12 3.03 -24.78
N THR A 18 -14.49 1.87 -24.75
CA THR A 18 -14.99 0.61 -25.30
C THR A 18 -15.01 -0.46 -24.23
N VAL A 19 -15.91 -1.43 -24.36
CA VAL A 19 -15.97 -2.62 -23.49
C VAL A 19 -15.61 -3.85 -24.33
N PRO A 20 -14.36 -4.35 -24.27
CA PRO A 20 -13.91 -5.45 -25.13
C PRO A 20 -14.76 -6.71 -25.02
N GLU A 21 -15.33 -6.96 -23.84
CA GLU A 21 -16.16 -8.13 -23.56
C GLU A 21 -17.56 -8.03 -24.18
N ILE A 22 -18.01 -6.83 -24.60
CA ILE A 22 -19.34 -6.59 -25.17
C ILE A 22 -19.19 -5.76 -26.47
N PRO A 23 -19.00 -6.43 -27.62
CA PRO A 23 -18.93 -5.76 -28.91
C PRO A 23 -20.17 -4.90 -29.16
N GLY A 24 -19.96 -3.63 -29.53
CA GLY A 24 -21.04 -2.66 -29.78
C GLY A 24 -21.26 -1.67 -28.64
N VAL A 25 -20.77 -1.94 -27.42
CA VAL A 25 -20.79 -0.95 -26.34
C VAL A 25 -19.68 0.06 -26.54
N PHE A 26 -20.09 1.31 -26.76
CA PHE A 26 -19.21 2.47 -26.88
C PHE A 26 -19.82 3.67 -26.16
N THR A 27 -18.98 4.41 -25.43
CA THR A 27 -19.38 5.63 -24.74
C THR A 27 -18.19 6.58 -24.62
N GLN A 28 -18.40 7.76 -24.03
CA GLN A 28 -17.37 8.76 -23.86
C GLN A 28 -17.56 9.58 -22.58
N ALA A 29 -16.45 10.11 -22.06
CA ALA A 29 -16.45 10.96 -20.87
C ALA A 29 -15.51 12.17 -21.04
N ARG A 30 -15.84 13.31 -20.43
CA ARG A 30 -14.95 14.49 -20.43
C ARG A 30 -13.72 14.27 -19.56
N ARG A 31 -13.92 13.56 -18.45
CA ARG A 31 -12.90 13.33 -17.43
C ARG A 31 -12.75 11.84 -17.12
N LEU A 32 -11.57 11.46 -16.66
CA LEU A 32 -11.25 10.05 -16.39
C LEU A 32 -12.06 9.47 -15.22
N ASP A 33 -12.36 10.29 -14.21
CA ASP A 33 -13.19 9.93 -13.05
C ASP A 33 -14.66 9.64 -13.41
N GLN A 34 -15.12 10.06 -14.59
CA GLN A 34 -16.47 9.80 -15.08
C GLN A 34 -16.57 8.51 -15.90
N VAL A 35 -15.43 7.91 -16.30
CA VAL A 35 -15.42 6.75 -17.20
C VAL A 35 -16.20 5.58 -16.62
N GLU A 36 -16.05 5.29 -15.33
CA GLU A 36 -16.72 4.17 -14.70
C GLU A 36 -18.26 4.30 -14.81
N VAL A 37 -18.80 5.45 -14.41
CA VAL A 37 -20.24 5.72 -14.43
C VAL A 37 -20.78 5.66 -15.85
N MET A 38 -20.12 6.32 -16.82
CA MET A 38 -20.55 6.30 -18.22
C MET A 38 -20.51 4.91 -18.84
N THR A 39 -19.50 4.10 -18.49
CA THR A 39 -19.41 2.70 -18.94
C THR A 39 -20.53 1.87 -18.36
N ARG A 40 -20.77 2.00 -17.05
CA ARG A 40 -21.81 1.26 -16.33
C ARG A 40 -23.19 1.53 -16.92
N ASP A 41 -23.52 2.79 -17.17
CA ASP A 41 -24.78 3.17 -17.79
C ASP A 41 -24.91 2.59 -19.21
N ALA A 42 -23.84 2.64 -20.01
CA ALA A 42 -23.84 2.09 -21.36
C ALA A 42 -24.02 0.56 -21.39
N ILE A 43 -23.35 -0.18 -20.50
CA ILE A 43 -23.51 -1.65 -20.38
C ILE A 43 -24.91 -2.00 -19.92
N ALA A 44 -25.41 -1.34 -18.88
CA ALA A 44 -26.74 -1.59 -18.31
C ALA A 44 -27.84 -1.38 -19.36
N MET A 45 -27.75 -0.29 -20.13
CA MET A 45 -28.67 0.01 -21.22
C MET A 45 -28.55 -0.99 -22.38
N PHE A 46 -27.33 -1.39 -22.75
CA PHE A 46 -27.11 -2.28 -23.89
C PHE A 46 -27.55 -3.73 -23.61
N LEU A 47 -27.33 -4.21 -22.38
CA LEU A 47 -27.69 -5.57 -21.97
C LEU A 47 -29.08 -5.68 -21.33
N ASP A 48 -29.76 -4.57 -21.10
CA ASP A 48 -31.03 -4.47 -20.36
C ASP A 48 -30.94 -5.14 -18.96
N VAL A 49 -29.94 -4.73 -18.18
CA VAL A 49 -29.68 -5.24 -16.82
C VAL A 49 -29.51 -4.11 -15.81
N ALA A 50 -29.63 -4.43 -14.52
CA ALA A 50 -29.42 -3.45 -13.45
C ALA A 50 -27.95 -2.96 -13.42
N PRO A 51 -27.68 -1.64 -13.29
CA PRO A 51 -26.31 -1.09 -13.26
C PRO A 51 -25.37 -1.65 -12.17
N LYS A 52 -25.94 -2.24 -11.11
CA LYS A 52 -25.21 -2.83 -9.98
C LYS A 52 -25.09 -4.35 -10.04
N SER A 53 -25.56 -5.00 -11.12
CA SER A 53 -25.44 -6.47 -11.26
C SER A 53 -24.06 -6.92 -11.74
N PHE A 54 -23.16 -5.99 -12.04
CA PHE A 54 -21.81 -6.22 -12.52
C PHE A 54 -20.84 -5.14 -12.00
N ASP A 55 -19.55 -5.42 -12.10
CA ASP A 55 -18.47 -4.48 -11.79
C ASP A 55 -17.85 -3.89 -13.06
N VAL A 56 -17.20 -2.73 -12.93
CA VAL A 56 -16.49 -2.06 -14.02
C VAL A 56 -15.07 -1.77 -13.58
N GLU A 57 -14.08 -2.26 -14.32
CA GLU A 57 -12.67 -1.94 -14.13
C GLU A 57 -12.21 -0.92 -15.18
N VAL A 58 -11.78 0.26 -14.74
CA VAL A 58 -11.32 1.32 -15.67
C VAL A 58 -9.86 1.13 -16.04
N ARG A 59 -9.59 0.93 -17.34
CA ARG A 59 -8.24 0.77 -17.89
C ARG A 59 -7.93 1.87 -18.92
N PRO A 60 -7.38 3.01 -18.49
CA PRO A 60 -6.96 4.04 -19.40
C PRO A 60 -5.66 3.67 -20.11
N GLU A 61 -5.53 4.07 -21.37
CA GLU A 61 -4.25 4.14 -22.04
C GLU A 61 -3.40 5.23 -21.36
N VAL A 62 -2.33 4.79 -20.72
CA VAL A 62 -1.45 5.66 -19.92
C VAL A 62 -0.24 6.05 -20.77
N PRO A 63 0.00 7.35 -21.02
CA PRO A 63 1.19 7.80 -21.74
C PRO A 63 2.49 7.36 -21.03
N PRO A 64 3.57 7.02 -21.78
CA PRO A 64 4.82 6.55 -21.18
C PRO A 64 5.41 7.49 -20.11
N ILE A 65 5.23 8.80 -20.26
CA ILE A 65 5.70 9.80 -19.28
C ILE A 65 5.08 9.62 -17.89
N VAL A 66 3.82 9.17 -17.82
CA VAL A 66 3.15 8.88 -16.54
C VAL A 66 3.76 7.64 -15.88
N ALA A 67 4.11 6.62 -16.67
CA ALA A 67 4.80 5.44 -16.14
C ALA A 67 6.17 5.81 -15.56
N THR A 68 6.94 6.67 -16.24
CA THR A 68 8.21 7.21 -15.73
C THR A 68 8.01 7.97 -14.42
N ALA A 69 7.02 8.87 -14.35
CA ALA A 69 6.72 9.62 -13.13
C ALA A 69 6.29 8.71 -11.96
N ARG A 70 5.48 7.69 -12.23
CA ARG A 70 5.07 6.68 -11.24
C ARG A 70 6.27 5.89 -10.71
N LYS A 71 7.17 5.45 -11.59
CA LYS A 71 8.41 4.75 -11.21
C LYS A 71 9.30 5.64 -10.34
N ALA A 72 9.48 6.90 -10.70
CA ALA A 72 10.26 7.85 -9.90
C ALA A 72 9.66 8.05 -8.50
N ARG A 73 8.33 8.19 -8.41
CA ARG A 73 7.64 8.28 -7.10
C ARG A 73 7.77 7.02 -6.28
N ALA A 74 7.63 5.84 -6.89
CA ALA A 74 7.85 4.58 -6.18
C ALA A 74 9.27 4.49 -5.62
N LYS A 75 10.28 4.91 -6.40
CA LYS A 75 11.67 4.95 -5.94
C LYS A 75 11.87 5.91 -4.76
N LEU A 76 11.18 7.06 -4.75
CA LEU A 76 11.23 7.99 -3.60
C LEU A 76 10.74 7.33 -2.32
N VAL A 77 9.62 6.60 -2.38
CA VAL A 77 9.05 5.90 -1.21
C VAL A 77 10.04 4.86 -0.66
N GLU A 78 10.67 4.06 -1.53
CA GLU A 78 11.66 3.07 -1.09
C GLU A 78 12.90 3.71 -0.45
N VAL A 79 13.40 4.80 -1.03
CA VAL A 79 14.56 5.53 -0.50
C VAL A 79 14.22 6.19 0.83
N GLU A 80 13.04 6.80 0.95
CA GLU A 80 12.58 7.43 2.19
C GLU A 80 12.47 6.41 3.32
N LYS A 81 11.90 5.23 3.04
CA LYS A 81 11.82 4.13 4.01
C LYS A 81 13.20 3.69 4.47
N SER A 82 14.13 3.44 3.54
CA SER A 82 15.50 3.03 3.88
C SER A 82 16.25 4.10 4.68
N ALA A 83 16.07 5.38 4.34
CA ALA A 83 16.66 6.49 5.09
C ALA A 83 16.09 6.59 6.51
N GLU A 84 14.80 6.36 6.70
CA GLU A 84 14.19 6.34 8.02
C GLU A 84 14.73 5.18 8.87
N GLU A 85 14.79 3.96 8.32
CA GLU A 85 15.37 2.79 8.99
C GLU A 85 16.82 3.04 9.44
N ALA A 86 17.66 3.57 8.54
CA ALA A 86 19.04 3.93 8.88
C ALA A 86 19.13 5.01 9.95
N THR A 87 18.21 5.99 9.93
CA THR A 87 18.14 7.05 10.95
C THR A 87 17.75 6.50 12.31
N VAL A 88 16.79 5.55 12.36
CA VAL A 88 16.40 4.89 13.61
C VAL A 88 17.57 4.11 14.20
N GLU A 89 18.29 3.35 13.38
CA GLU A 89 19.40 2.53 13.84
C GLU A 89 20.54 3.41 14.37
N ALA A 90 20.97 4.42 13.61
CA ALA A 90 22.01 5.34 14.04
C ALA A 90 21.60 6.11 15.32
N ALA A 91 20.33 6.51 15.45
CA ALA A 91 19.84 7.14 16.67
C ALA A 91 19.92 6.21 17.89
N ARG A 92 19.66 4.91 17.72
CA ARG A 92 19.77 3.93 18.81
C ARG A 92 21.20 3.69 19.23
N GLU A 93 22.10 3.50 18.27
CA GLU A 93 23.52 3.29 18.53
C GLU A 93 24.12 4.48 19.30
N LEU A 94 23.86 5.71 18.85
CA LEU A 94 24.32 6.92 19.55
C LEU A 94 23.82 6.99 21.00
N LEU A 95 22.53 6.69 21.24
CA LEU A 95 22.01 6.69 22.61
C LEU A 95 22.59 5.55 23.46
N ALA A 96 22.87 4.39 22.87
CA ALA A 96 23.49 3.26 23.56
C ALA A 96 24.95 3.55 23.94
N GLU A 97 25.66 4.33 23.12
CA GLU A 97 27.00 4.84 23.42
C GLU A 97 27.01 5.99 24.45
N GLY A 98 25.83 6.45 24.88
CA GLY A 98 25.69 7.45 25.93
C GLY A 98 25.60 8.90 25.44
N TYR A 99 25.47 9.13 24.13
CA TYR A 99 25.20 10.47 23.62
C TYR A 99 23.83 10.96 24.11
N THR A 100 23.73 12.27 24.36
CA THR A 100 22.43 12.86 24.68
C THR A 100 21.54 12.89 23.45
N VAL A 101 20.21 12.85 23.65
CA VAL A 101 19.22 13.00 22.55
C VAL A 101 19.46 14.27 21.73
N ARG A 102 19.94 15.34 22.38
CA ARG A 102 20.23 16.61 21.72
C ARG A 102 21.44 16.49 20.80
N ASP A 103 22.50 15.83 21.24
CA ASP A 103 23.71 15.63 20.44
C ASP A 103 23.46 14.68 19.29
N ALA A 104 22.73 13.58 19.54
CA ALA A 104 22.30 12.66 18.49
C ALA A 104 21.47 13.38 17.40
N GLY A 105 20.56 14.28 17.80
CA GLY A 105 19.81 15.11 16.85
C GLY A 105 20.72 16.00 16.00
N LYS A 106 21.72 16.64 16.62
CA LYS A 106 22.69 17.47 15.90
C LYS A 106 23.54 16.66 14.91
N LEU A 107 24.00 15.46 15.29
CA LEU A 107 24.79 14.57 14.43
C LEU A 107 23.98 14.02 13.26
N LEU A 108 22.72 13.66 13.50
CA LEU A 108 21.82 13.09 12.49
C LEU A 108 21.11 14.16 11.64
N GLY A 109 21.31 15.44 11.92
CA GLY A 109 20.66 16.54 11.19
C GLY A 109 19.14 16.63 11.43
N ILE A 110 18.64 16.10 12.54
CA ILE A 110 17.21 16.08 12.90
C ILE A 110 16.96 16.69 14.29
N SER A 111 15.70 17.01 14.60
CA SER A 111 15.37 17.55 15.91
C SER A 111 15.50 16.50 17.02
N ALA A 112 15.84 16.93 18.24
CA ALA A 112 15.87 16.06 19.41
C ALA A 112 14.53 15.35 19.65
N GLN A 113 13.41 16.04 19.39
CA GLN A 113 12.07 15.45 19.47
C GLN A 113 11.90 14.29 18.47
N ARG A 114 12.39 14.44 17.24
CA ARG A 114 12.33 13.38 16.23
C ARG A 114 13.15 12.16 16.66
N VAL A 115 14.35 12.38 17.22
CA VAL A 115 15.17 11.30 17.81
C VAL A 115 14.39 10.54 18.88
N SER A 116 13.74 11.25 19.82
CA SER A 116 12.92 10.62 20.86
C SER A 116 11.73 9.83 20.29
N GLN A 117 11.05 10.34 19.26
CA GLN A 117 9.91 9.66 18.62
C GLN A 117 10.32 8.37 17.91
N LEU A 118 11.40 8.41 17.14
CA LEU A 118 11.92 7.26 16.38
C LEU A 118 12.37 6.12 17.33
N THR A 119 13.00 6.50 18.44
CA THR A 119 13.52 5.53 19.43
C THR A 119 12.44 5.01 20.40
N ALA A 120 11.36 5.77 20.64
CA ALA A 120 10.22 5.33 21.44
C ALA A 120 9.29 4.35 20.68
N THR A 121 9.00 4.64 19.42
CA THR A 121 8.10 3.83 18.58
C THR A 121 8.65 2.41 18.39
N SER A 122 9.95 2.32 18.12
CA SER A 122 10.61 1.06 17.82
C SER A 122 10.80 0.15 19.07
N LYS A 123 10.86 0.73 20.29
CA LYS A 123 10.75 -0.06 21.54
C LYS A 123 9.39 -0.75 21.67
N SER A 124 8.31 -0.10 21.23
CA SER A 124 6.95 -0.67 21.32
C SER A 124 6.75 -1.87 20.36
N GLU A 125 7.34 -1.81 19.16
CA GLU A 125 7.28 -2.88 18.16
C GLU A 125 8.08 -4.11 18.58
N GLN A 126 9.29 -3.92 19.13
CA GLN A 126 10.14 -5.01 19.65
C GLN A 126 9.55 -5.68 20.90
N GLN A 127 8.88 -4.92 21.77
CA GLN A 127 8.24 -5.47 22.97
C GLN A 127 6.99 -6.29 22.65
N THR A 128 6.30 -5.98 21.54
CA THR A 128 5.11 -6.70 21.07
C THR A 128 5.49 -8.05 20.42
N THR A 129 6.58 -8.08 19.63
CA THR A 129 7.11 -9.32 19.04
C THR A 129 7.69 -10.26 20.10
N SER A 130 8.44 -9.75 21.09
CA SER A 130 8.99 -10.57 22.19
C SER A 130 7.90 -11.22 23.08
N ARG A 131 6.80 -10.50 23.37
CA ARG A 131 5.66 -11.05 24.13
C ARG A 131 4.94 -12.20 23.42
N HIS A 132 4.97 -12.23 22.08
CA HIS A 132 4.34 -13.30 21.29
C HIS A 132 5.20 -14.58 21.24
N LEU A 133 6.53 -14.45 21.28
CA LEU A 133 7.44 -15.60 21.29
C LEU A 133 7.64 -16.25 22.68
N GLY A 134 7.31 -15.56 23.78
CA GLY A 134 7.49 -16.06 25.15
C GLY A 134 6.47 -17.09 25.65
N LYS A 135 5.51 -17.54 24.84
CA LYS A 135 4.37 -18.39 25.27
C LYS A 135 4.51 -19.87 24.92
N LYS A 136 5.69 -20.49 25.12
CA LYS A 136 5.81 -21.97 25.13
C LYS A 136 6.86 -22.44 26.14
N SER A 137 6.40 -22.83 27.33
CA SER A 137 6.94 -23.98 28.08
C SER A 137 6.11 -24.26 29.34
N LYS A 138 5.49 -25.45 29.39
CA LYS A 138 5.44 -26.28 30.60
C LYS A 138 5.87 -27.68 30.18
N PRO A 139 6.86 -28.32 30.84
CA PRO A 139 7.17 -29.71 30.61
C PRO A 139 6.15 -30.57 31.36
N THR A 140 5.50 -31.49 30.67
CA THR A 140 4.63 -32.49 31.31
C THR A 140 5.53 -33.63 31.78
N THR A 141 5.81 -33.65 33.07
CA THR A 141 6.32 -34.83 33.77
C THR A 141 5.14 -35.75 34.11
N SER A 142 5.09 -36.93 33.50
CA SER A 142 4.45 -38.13 34.06
C SER A 142 5.36 -39.31 33.66
N GLY A 143 6.04 -39.99 34.57
CA GLY A 143 5.48 -40.61 35.76
C GLY A 143 5.27 -42.09 35.44
N GLN A 144 6.31 -42.89 35.65
CA GLN A 144 6.30 -44.36 35.67
C GLN A 144 5.18 -44.94 36.54
N GLN A 145 4.61 -46.08 36.12
CA GLN A 145 4.28 -47.31 36.89
C GLN A 145 3.46 -48.22 35.94
N ALA A 146 3.91 -49.42 35.54
CA ALA A 146 4.14 -50.68 36.27
C ALA A 146 2.91 -51.61 36.30
N ALA A 147 3.19 -52.88 35.94
CA ALA A 147 2.59 -54.14 36.39
C ALA A 147 1.47 -54.83 35.57
N ALA A 148 1.74 -56.13 35.40
CA ALA A 148 0.92 -57.29 35.03
C ALA A 148 0.63 -57.53 33.54
#